data_AF-A0A7L5YX59-F1
#
_entry.id   AF-A0A7L5YX59-F1
#
_cell.length_a   1.000
_cell.length_b   1.000
_cell.length_c   1.000
_cell.angle_alpha   90.00
_cell.angle_beta   90.00
_cell.angle_gamma   90.00
#
_symmetry.space_group_name_H-M   'P 1'
#
loop_
_entity.id
_entity.type
_entity.pdbx_description
1 polymer ?
#
loop_
_entity_poly.entity_id
_entity_poly.type
_entity_poly.pdbx_seq_one_letter_code
_entity_poly.pdbx_strand_id
1 'polypeptide(L)'
;MDNGAARPITRRGFLKRAAVIGAAVGGTAILGAGGKLWWDDNTRQTILATRNQQRPTGSTQWLIQPEYVLLAALASILLPSDDRGPGAPEAAVVDTIDRLIATTPRQARYGPGLLAFDERRWKPTARSSSTCRASQEALVEGSMPWLPPRHRRRPAQPRGP
;
A
#
# COMPACT_ATOMS: atom_id res chain seq x y z
N MET A 1 -34.08 1.97 20.30
CA MET A 1 -32.88 1.13 20.50
C MET A 1 -32.18 1.10 19.15
N ASP A 2 -31.28 2.05 18.95
CA ASP A 2 -30.71 2.33 17.64
C ASP A 2 -29.46 1.45 17.48
N ASN A 3 -29.59 0.40 16.67
CA ASN A 3 -28.49 -0.46 16.28
C ASN A 3 -27.50 0.37 15.45
N GLY A 4 -26.39 0.76 16.06
CA GLY A 4 -25.28 1.42 15.38
C GLY A 4 -24.73 0.55 14.27
N ALA A 5 -25.13 0.84 13.03
CA ALA A 5 -24.60 0.20 11.84
C ALA A 5 -23.08 0.47 11.76
N ALA A 6 -22.28 -0.52 12.13
CA ALA A 6 -20.84 -0.51 11.92
C ALA A 6 -20.60 -0.36 10.42
N ARG A 7 -20.07 0.80 10.00
CA ARG A 7 -19.81 1.07 8.59
C ARG A 7 -18.80 0.05 8.07
N PRO A 8 -19.10 -0.70 6.99
CA PRO A 8 -18.17 -1.67 6.44
C PRO A 8 -16.88 -0.94 6.05
N ILE A 9 -15.75 -1.42 6.58
CA ILE A 9 -14.43 -0.86 6.30
C ILE A 9 -14.17 -1.06 4.81
N THR A 10 -14.38 0.00 4.05
CA THR A 10 -14.30 -0.03 2.59
C THR A 10 -12.85 -0.30 2.19
N ARG A 11 -12.63 -1.05 1.09
CA ARG A 11 -11.29 -1.38 0.53
C ARG A 11 -10.31 -0.20 0.56
N ARG A 12 -10.82 0.99 0.23
CA ARG A 12 -10.09 2.27 0.20
C ARG A 12 -9.67 2.78 1.59
N GLY A 13 -10.43 2.49 2.64
CA GLY A 13 -10.11 2.86 4.03
C GLY A 13 -8.98 2.02 4.62
N PHE A 14 -8.99 0.70 4.38
CA PHE A 14 -7.91 -0.20 4.83
C PHE A 14 -6.60 0.07 4.08
N LEU A 15 -6.64 0.18 2.74
CA LEU A 15 -5.47 0.54 1.93
C LEU A 15 -4.91 1.93 2.28
N LYS A 16 -5.76 2.92 2.58
CA LYS A 16 -5.31 4.25 3.04
C LYS A 16 -4.60 4.17 4.39
N ARG A 17 -5.13 3.42 5.37
CA ARG A 17 -4.51 3.27 6.68
C ARG A 17 -3.22 2.46 6.62
N ALA A 18 -3.18 1.39 5.83
CA ALA A 18 -1.99 0.58 5.60
C ALA A 18 -0.90 1.34 4.83
N ALA A 19 -1.26 2.23 3.89
CA ALA A 19 -0.30 3.08 3.18
C ALA A 19 0.32 4.15 4.09
N VAL A 20 -0.46 4.74 5.01
CA VAL A 20 0.04 5.75 5.96
C VAL A 20 1.02 5.13 6.97
N ILE A 21 0.76 3.91 7.42
CA ILE A 21 1.67 3.20 8.35
C ILE A 21 2.92 2.67 7.61
N GLY A 22 2.77 2.24 6.35
CA GLY A 22 3.89 1.76 5.52
C GLY A 22 4.87 2.86 5.06
N ALA A 23 4.40 4.10 4.87
CA ALA A 23 5.24 5.21 4.42
C ALA A 23 6.21 5.73 5.50
N ALA A 24 5.95 5.46 6.77
CA ALA A 24 6.79 5.96 7.87
C ALA A 24 7.99 5.05 8.21
N VAL A 25 8.01 3.79 7.77
CA VAL A 25 9.00 2.80 8.26
C VAL A 25 9.77 2.07 7.13
N GLY A 26 9.34 2.17 5.87
CA GLY A 26 10.06 1.51 4.77
C GLY A 26 10.08 2.35 3.50
N GLY A 27 11.16 3.10 3.26
CA GLY A 27 11.27 3.81 1.99
C GLY A 27 12.42 4.79 1.83
N THR A 28 13.67 4.38 2.05
CA THR A 28 14.77 4.93 1.24
C THR A 28 14.68 4.35 -0.17
N ALA A 29 13.61 4.68 -0.90
CA ALA A 29 13.61 4.54 -2.35
C ALA A 29 14.25 5.82 -2.89
N ILE A 30 15.54 5.75 -3.20
CA ILE A 30 16.22 6.81 -3.96
C ILE A 30 15.47 6.95 -5.28
N LEU A 31 14.73 8.05 -5.41
CA LEU A 31 14.04 8.47 -6.63
C LEU A 31 15.10 8.94 -7.64
N GLY A 32 15.75 7.99 -8.29
CA GLY A 32 16.53 8.20 -9.51
C GLY A 32 15.59 8.14 -10.72
N ALA A 33 15.53 9.23 -11.48
CA ALA A 33 14.72 9.36 -12.68
C ALA A 33 15.11 8.30 -13.74
N GLY A 34 14.16 7.44 -14.09
CA GLY A 34 14.22 6.59 -15.29
C GLY A 34 15.01 5.29 -15.13
N GLY A 35 14.32 4.15 -15.33
CA GLY A 35 14.96 2.86 -15.56
C GLY A 35 14.67 1.84 -14.46
N LYS A 36 14.11 0.70 -14.88
CA LYS A 36 14.07 -0.60 -14.19
C LYS A 36 14.58 -0.58 -12.74
N LEU A 37 13.63 -0.47 -11.78
CA LEU A 37 13.83 -0.80 -10.37
C LEU A 37 14.08 -2.32 -10.23
N TRP A 38 15.26 -2.76 -10.63
CA TRP A 38 15.81 -4.05 -10.24
C TRP A 38 16.74 -3.72 -9.09
N TRP A 39 16.34 -4.09 -7.87
CA TRP A 39 17.28 -4.02 -6.76
C TRP A 39 18.43 -4.95 -7.10
N ASP A 40 19.65 -4.41 -7.06
CA ASP A 40 20.86 -5.22 -7.18
C ASP A 40 20.87 -6.26 -6.05
N ASP A 41 21.48 -7.43 -6.31
CA ASP A 41 21.49 -8.53 -5.34
C ASP A 41 22.14 -8.08 -4.01
N ASN A 42 23.12 -7.19 -4.06
CA ASN A 42 23.74 -6.58 -2.87
C ASN A 42 22.75 -5.76 -2.03
N THR A 43 21.91 -4.95 -2.68
CA THR A 43 20.86 -4.17 -2.01
C THR A 43 19.84 -5.10 -1.36
N ARG A 44 19.44 -6.17 -2.07
CA ARG A 44 18.53 -7.18 -1.55
C ARG A 44 19.10 -7.87 -0.31
N GLN A 45 20.35 -8.33 -0.37
CA GLN A 45 21.02 -8.97 0.76
C GLN A 45 21.16 -8.04 1.95
N THR A 46 21.49 -6.76 1.73
CA THR A 46 21.59 -5.76 2.79
C THR A 46 20.25 -5.58 3.50
N ILE A 47 19.15 -5.50 2.75
CA ILE A 47 17.82 -5.31 3.33
C ILE A 47 17.33 -6.58 4.03
N LEU A 48 17.63 -7.77 3.49
CA LEU A 48 17.38 -9.03 4.19
C LEU A 48 18.16 -9.14 5.49
N ALA A 49 19.45 -8.76 5.51
CA ALA A 49 20.26 -8.76 6.72
C ALA A 49 19.67 -7.83 7.78
N THR A 50 19.33 -6.59 7.40
CA THR A 50 18.67 -5.63 8.29
C THR A 50 17.34 -6.15 8.83
N ARG A 51 16.48 -6.73 7.97
CA ARG A 51 15.21 -7.31 8.42
C ARG A 51 15.41 -8.50 9.35
N ASN A 52 16.39 -9.35 9.08
CA ASN A 52 16.71 -10.50 9.93
C ASN A 52 17.20 -10.07 11.31
N GLN A 53 17.93 -8.97 11.42
CA GLN A 53 18.32 -8.38 12.71
C GLN A 53 17.13 -7.83 13.50
N GLN A 54 16.07 -7.38 12.81
CA GLN A 54 14.85 -6.86 13.42
C GLN A 54 13.87 -7.97 13.82
N ARG A 55 14.11 -9.23 13.43
CA ARG A 55 13.18 -10.33 13.75
C ARG A 55 13.16 -10.57 15.26
N PRO A 56 11.97 -10.73 15.86
CA PRO A 56 11.86 -11.14 17.24
C PRO A 56 12.55 -12.48 17.47
N THR A 57 13.38 -12.59 18.50
CA THR A 57 13.96 -13.87 18.95
C THR A 57 13.19 -14.40 20.15
N GLY A 58 12.85 -15.70 20.14
CA GLY A 58 12.15 -16.35 21.25
C GLY A 58 10.68 -15.93 21.45
N SER A 59 10.06 -15.30 20.46
CA SER A 59 8.65 -14.86 20.52
C SER A 59 7.73 -15.79 19.71
N THR A 60 6.43 -15.74 19.97
CA THR A 60 5.41 -16.46 19.16
C THR A 60 5.15 -15.82 17.79
N GLN A 61 5.79 -14.68 17.52
CA GLN A 61 5.72 -13.92 16.28
C GLN A 61 7.09 -13.94 15.59
N TRP A 62 7.08 -14.00 14.27
CA TRP A 62 8.30 -14.06 13.46
C TRP A 62 8.39 -12.90 12.46
N LEU A 63 7.24 -12.41 11.98
CA LEU A 63 7.14 -11.30 11.07
C LEU A 63 7.47 -9.98 11.78
N ILE A 64 8.25 -9.14 11.11
CA ILE A 64 8.40 -7.74 11.50
C ILE A 64 7.21 -6.93 11.00
N GLN A 65 6.96 -5.76 11.60
CA GLN A 65 5.80 -4.93 11.29
C GLN A 65 5.57 -4.67 9.78
N PRO A 66 6.60 -4.31 8.97
CA PRO A 66 6.40 -4.11 7.54
C PRO A 66 5.96 -5.37 6.79
N GLU A 67 6.50 -6.54 7.17
CA GLU A 67 6.16 -7.83 6.57
C GLU A 67 4.75 -8.26 6.94
N TYR A 68 4.34 -8.03 8.20
CA TYR A 68 2.99 -8.28 8.67
C TYR A 68 1.95 -7.46 7.87
N VAL A 69 2.21 -6.16 7.69
CA VAL A 69 1.31 -5.28 6.92
C VAL A 69 1.21 -5.70 5.45
N LEU A 70 2.34 -6.10 4.84
CA LEU A 70 2.35 -6.62 3.48
C LEU A 70 1.50 -7.88 3.37
N LEU A 71 1.69 -8.85 4.27
CA LEU A 71 0.97 -10.10 4.26
C LEU A 71 -0.53 -9.89 4.54
N ALA A 72 -0.89 -8.96 5.42
CA ALA A 72 -2.26 -8.55 5.66
C ALA A 72 -2.93 -7.94 4.43
N ALA A 73 -2.22 -7.07 3.70
CA ALA A 73 -2.74 -6.53 2.46
C ALA A 73 -2.97 -7.62 1.40
N LEU A 74 -2.05 -8.59 1.28
CA LEU A 74 -2.20 -9.73 0.37
C LEU A 74 -3.38 -10.63 0.78
N ALA A 75 -3.49 -10.95 2.07
CA ALA A 75 -4.58 -11.78 2.59
C ALA A 75 -5.95 -11.14 2.36
N SER A 76 -6.08 -9.83 2.57
CA SER A 76 -7.33 -9.09 2.30
C SER A 76 -7.69 -9.00 0.81
N ILE A 77 -6.74 -9.17 -0.10
CA ILE A 77 -7.02 -9.28 -1.54
C ILE A 77 -7.58 -10.67 -1.86
N LEU A 78 -7.02 -11.72 -1.25
CA LEU A 78 -7.42 -13.11 -1.50
C LEU A 78 -8.75 -13.46 -0.83
N LEU A 79 -8.94 -13.03 0.41
CA LEU A 79 -10.13 -13.28 1.21
C LEU A 79 -10.70 -11.93 1.72
N PRO A 80 -11.44 -11.21 0.87
CA PRO A 80 -12.05 -9.95 1.28
C PRO A 80 -13.19 -10.21 2.27
N SER A 81 -13.45 -9.24 3.14
CA SER A 81 -14.65 -9.22 3.97
C SER A 81 -15.86 -8.89 3.10
N ASP A 82 -16.89 -9.73 3.12
CA ASP A 82 -18.14 -9.52 2.40
C ASP A 82 -19.34 -9.94 3.27
N ASP A 83 -20.56 -9.73 2.77
CA ASP A 83 -21.77 -10.09 3.49
C ASP A 83 -21.96 -11.61 3.65
N ARG A 84 -21.10 -12.42 3.01
CA ARG A 84 -21.15 -13.89 3.04
C ARG A 84 -20.20 -14.48 4.07
N GLY A 85 -19.31 -13.68 4.68
CA GLY A 85 -18.46 -14.17 5.75
C GLY A 85 -17.34 -13.24 6.20
N PRO A 86 -16.63 -13.63 7.27
CA PRO A 86 -15.47 -12.89 7.74
C PRO A 86 -14.37 -12.90 6.66
N GLY A 87 -13.76 -11.73 6.43
CA GLY A 87 -12.58 -11.63 5.59
C GLY A 87 -11.32 -12.06 6.33
N ALA A 88 -10.19 -12.00 5.64
CA ALA A 88 -8.87 -12.26 6.21
C ALA A 88 -8.57 -11.53 7.54
N PRO A 89 -8.89 -10.22 7.71
CA PRO A 89 -8.60 -9.54 8.96
C PRO A 89 -9.53 -10.01 10.09
N GLU A 90 -10.81 -10.25 9.82
CA GLU A 90 -11.76 -10.75 10.83
C GLU A 90 -11.43 -12.19 11.26
N ALA A 91 -10.92 -13.01 10.35
CA ALA A 91 -10.51 -14.39 10.61
C ALA A 91 -9.08 -14.52 11.18
N ALA A 92 -8.39 -13.42 11.49
CA ALA A 92 -7.03 -13.41 12.03
C ALA A 92 -6.04 -14.30 11.23
N VAL A 93 -6.18 -14.30 9.89
CA VAL A 93 -5.41 -15.18 8.99
C VAL A 93 -3.92 -14.90 9.12
N VAL A 94 -3.55 -13.63 9.20
CA VAL A 94 -2.14 -13.20 9.26
C VAL A 94 -1.49 -13.60 10.58
N ASP A 95 -2.16 -13.40 11.70
CA ASP A 95 -1.69 -13.84 13.02
C ASP A 95 -1.50 -15.35 13.09
N THR A 96 -2.34 -16.10 12.39
CA THR A 96 -2.23 -17.56 12.29
C THR A 96 -1.01 -17.95 11.45
N ILE A 97 -0.82 -17.32 10.29
CA ILE A 97 0.35 -17.56 9.45
C ILE A 97 1.64 -17.19 10.18
N ASP A 98 1.68 -16.04 10.87
CA ASP A 98 2.85 -15.59 11.63
C ASP A 98 3.27 -16.61 12.69
N ARG A 99 2.30 -17.09 13.49
CA ARG A 99 2.52 -18.16 14.48
C ARG A 99 3.00 -19.46 13.82
N LEU A 100 2.42 -19.85 12.68
CA LEU A 100 2.87 -21.03 11.96
C LEU A 100 4.31 -20.89 11.45
N ILE A 101 4.70 -19.71 10.96
CA ILE A 101 6.07 -19.44 10.53
C ILE A 101 7.02 -19.47 11.74
N ALA A 102 6.64 -18.90 12.88
CA ALA A 102 7.45 -18.90 14.09
C ALA A 102 7.80 -20.32 14.60
N THR A 103 6.93 -21.30 14.33
CA THR A 103 7.12 -22.70 14.75
C THR A 103 7.83 -23.59 13.71
N THR A 104 8.06 -23.10 12.48
CA THR A 104 8.59 -23.93 11.40
C THR A 104 10.12 -23.84 11.27
N PRO A 105 10.84 -24.96 11.06
CA PRO A 105 12.29 -24.92 10.80
C PRO A 105 12.63 -24.24 9.47
N ARG A 106 11.64 -24.01 8.59
CA ARG A 106 11.82 -23.38 7.28
C ARG A 106 11.67 -21.86 7.28
N GLN A 107 11.61 -21.24 8.46
CA GLN A 107 11.43 -19.80 8.64
C GLN A 107 12.36 -18.95 7.75
N ALA A 108 13.63 -19.36 7.58
CA ALA A 108 14.62 -18.65 6.79
C ALA A 108 14.23 -18.46 5.30
N ARG A 109 13.32 -19.27 4.76
CA ARG A 109 12.84 -19.17 3.37
C ARG A 109 11.80 -18.07 3.17
N TYR A 110 11.08 -17.69 4.21
CA TYR A 110 9.98 -16.73 4.10
C TYR A 110 10.48 -15.30 3.90
N GLY A 111 11.62 -14.94 4.50
CA GLY A 111 12.18 -13.59 4.40
C GLY A 111 12.46 -13.14 2.96
N PRO A 112 13.25 -13.90 2.18
CA PRO A 112 13.47 -13.64 0.76
C PRO A 112 12.17 -13.60 -0.05
N GLY A 113 11.22 -14.50 0.24
CA GLY A 113 9.93 -14.54 -0.44
C GLY A 113 9.09 -13.28 -0.21
N LEU A 114 8.97 -12.84 1.04
CA LEU A 114 8.22 -11.63 1.40
C LEU A 114 8.87 -10.37 0.83
N LEU A 115 10.21 -10.31 0.80
CA LEU A 115 10.92 -9.22 0.15
C LEU A 115 10.65 -9.17 -1.36
N ALA A 116 10.65 -10.32 -2.04
CA ALA A 116 10.35 -10.38 -3.46
C ALA A 116 8.91 -9.91 -3.80
N PHE A 117 7.94 -10.11 -2.90
CA PHE A 117 6.59 -9.56 -3.06
C PHE A 117 6.54 -8.05 -2.87
N ASP A 118 7.26 -7.52 -1.88
CA ASP A 118 7.38 -6.09 -1.62
C ASP A 118 7.97 -5.36 -2.84
N GLU A 119 9.05 -5.89 -3.42
CA GLU A 119 9.66 -5.35 -4.64
C GLU A 119 8.68 -5.23 -5.83
N ARG A 120 7.74 -6.18 -5.97
CA ARG A 120 6.75 -6.14 -7.06
C ARG A 120 5.70 -5.06 -6.87
N ARG A 121 5.37 -4.69 -5.62
CA ARG A 121 4.39 -3.64 -5.32
C ARG A 121 4.81 -2.28 -5.86
N TRP A 122 6.12 -2.02 -5.92
CA TRP A 122 6.71 -0.77 -6.39
C TRP A 122 6.97 -0.72 -7.89
N LYS A 123 6.57 -1.74 -8.66
CA LYS A 123 6.62 -1.66 -10.12
C LYS A 123 5.48 -0.77 -10.61
N PRO A 124 5.73 0.47 -11.08
CA PRO A 124 4.71 1.21 -11.80
C PRO A 124 4.37 0.39 -13.04
N THR A 125 3.21 -0.28 -13.01
CA THR A 125 2.69 -0.90 -14.21
C THR A 125 2.29 0.27 -15.10
N ALA A 126 3.00 0.44 -16.22
CA ALA A 126 2.81 1.52 -17.19
C ALA A 126 1.39 1.61 -17.78
N ARG A 127 0.48 0.73 -17.35
CA ARG A 127 -0.92 0.62 -17.77
C ARG A 127 -1.92 1.30 -16.81
N SER A 128 -1.47 1.85 -15.67
CA SER A 128 -2.37 2.43 -14.64
C SER A 128 -2.38 3.96 -14.54
N SER A 129 -1.52 4.65 -15.29
CA SER A 129 -1.34 6.11 -15.15
C SER A 129 -2.46 6.96 -15.73
N SER A 130 -3.19 6.48 -16.76
CA SER A 130 -4.30 7.27 -17.34
C SER A 130 -5.56 7.23 -16.47
N THR A 131 -5.91 6.08 -15.90
CA THR A 131 -7.14 5.92 -15.10
C THR A 131 -6.99 6.50 -13.68
N CYS A 132 -5.79 6.44 -13.08
CA CYS A 132 -5.53 7.05 -11.77
C CYS A 132 -5.49 8.58 -11.84
N ARG A 133 -4.94 9.16 -12.93
CA ARG A 133 -4.89 10.62 -13.11
C ARG A 133 -6.30 11.21 -13.31
N ALA A 134 -7.11 10.59 -14.16
CA ALA A 134 -8.51 11.00 -14.35
C ALA A 134 -9.35 10.89 -13.06
N SER A 135 -9.10 9.87 -12.23
CA SER A 135 -9.77 9.73 -10.93
C SER A 135 -9.26 10.74 -9.88
N GLN A 136 -8.00 11.17 -9.96
CA GLN A 136 -7.44 12.21 -9.10
C GLN A 136 -7.96 13.61 -9.49
N GLU A 137 -8.03 13.91 -10.79
CA GLU A 137 -8.61 15.16 -11.30
C GLU A 137 -10.10 15.25 -10.97
N ALA A 138 -10.87 14.17 -11.14
CA ALA A 138 -12.28 14.13 -10.75
C ALA A 138 -12.52 14.34 -9.23
N LEU A 139 -11.55 14.00 -8.37
CA LEU A 139 -11.64 14.25 -6.91
C LEU A 139 -11.26 15.67 -6.52
N VAL A 140 -10.34 16.30 -7.26
CA VAL A 140 -9.99 17.72 -7.10
C VAL A 140 -11.14 18.60 -7.62
N GLU A 141 -11.76 18.20 -8.73
CA GLU A 141 -12.86 18.94 -9.36
C GLU A 141 -14.20 18.71 -8.64
N GLY A 142 -14.42 17.52 -8.06
CA GLY A 142 -15.59 17.21 -7.25
C GLY A 142 -15.61 17.80 -5.83
N SER A 143 -14.53 18.45 -5.39
CA SER A 143 -14.42 19.07 -4.05
C SER A 143 -14.53 20.60 -4.07
N MET A 144 -14.94 21.23 -5.18
CA MET A 144 -15.16 22.69 -5.24
C MET A 144 -16.60 23.03 -5.64
N PRO A 145 -17.58 22.97 -4.72
CA PRO A 145 -18.97 23.32 -5.00
C PRO A 145 -19.25 24.84 -5.07
N TRP A 146 -18.27 25.73 -5.31
CA TRP A 146 -18.57 27.17 -5.29
C TRP A 146 -17.74 28.12 -6.19
N LEU A 147 -16.88 27.67 -7.11
CA LEU A 147 -16.22 28.66 -7.98
C LEU A 147 -17.18 29.18 -9.07
N PRO A 148 -17.58 30.48 -9.05
CA PRO A 148 -18.33 31.05 -10.14
C PRO A 148 -17.46 31.13 -11.41
N PRO A 149 -18.08 31.14 -12.60
CA PRO A 149 -17.35 31.19 -13.86
C PRO A 149 -16.45 32.42 -13.90
N ARG A 150 -15.15 32.18 -14.02
CA ARG A 150 -14.19 33.26 -14.32
C ARG A 150 -14.53 33.79 -15.70
N HIS A 151 -15.19 34.95 -15.75
CA HIS A 151 -15.32 35.76 -16.94
C HIS A 151 -13.93 35.92 -17.57
N ARG A 152 -13.71 35.29 -18.73
CA ARG A 152 -12.57 35.57 -19.60
C ARG A 152 -12.61 37.05 -19.93
N ARG A 153 -11.68 37.84 -19.36
CA ARG A 153 -11.43 39.18 -19.85
C ARG A 153 -10.98 39.05 -21.31
N ARG A 154 -11.79 39.60 -22.23
CA ARG A 154 -11.40 39.80 -23.63
C ARG A 154 -10.06 40.57 -23.64
N PRO A 155 -9.06 40.15 -24.41
CA PRO A 155 -7.91 41.00 -24.68
C PRO A 155 -8.41 42.26 -25.41
N ALA A 156 -7.96 43.42 -24.92
CA ALA A 156 -8.22 44.70 -25.56
C ALA A 156 -7.63 44.71 -26.97
N GLN A 157 -8.44 45.13 -27.93
CA GLN A 157 -8.02 45.41 -29.30
C GLN A 157 -6.97 46.53 -29.29
N PRO A 158 -5.81 46.38 -29.96
CA PRO A 158 -4.91 47.50 -30.17
C PRO A 158 -5.56 48.52 -31.12
N ARG A 159 -5.65 49.78 -30.68
CA ARG A 159 -5.92 50.91 -31.58
C ARG A 159 -4.67 51.12 -32.44
N GLY A 160 -4.84 51.07 -33.75
CA GLY A 160 -3.78 51.32 -34.71
C GLY A 160 -3.29 52.78 -34.69
N PRO A 161 -2.15 53.06 -35.34
CA PRO A 161 -1.74 54.41 -35.70
C PRO A 161 -2.62 55.00 -36.81
#